data_AF-F4B6T4-F1
#
_entry.id   AF-F4B6T4-F1
#
_cell.length_a   1.000
_cell.length_b   1.000
_cell.length_c   1.000
_cell.angle_alpha   90.00
_cell.angle_beta   90.00
_cell.angle_gamma   90.00
#
_symmetry.space_group_name_H-M   'P 1'
#
loop_
_entity.id
_entity.type
_entity.pdbx_description
1 polymer ?
#
loop_
_entity_poly.entity_id
_entity_poly.type
_entity_poly.pdbx_seq_one_letter_code
_entity_poly.pdbx_strand_id
1 'polypeptide(L)' 'MKIIVVYDISDNGKRNKLANELKKFGLYRIQRSAFEGDIDS' A
#
# COMPACT_ATOMS: atom_id res chain seq x y z
N MET A 1 -3.36 13.68 -6.52
CA MET A 1 -4.19 12.75 -7.35
C MET A 1 -4.56 11.55 -6.50
N LYS A 2 -5.85 11.18 -6.44
CA LYS A 2 -6.28 10.02 -5.64
C LYS A 2 -5.89 8.71 -6.33
N ILE A 3 -5.27 7.80 -5.59
CA ILE A 3 -4.82 6.50 -6.09
C ILE A 3 -5.34 5.34 -5.24
N ILE A 4 -5.37 4.16 -5.86
CA ILE A 4 -5.56 2.88 -5.18
C ILE A 4 -4.41 1.96 -5.58
N VAL A 5 -3.76 1.36 -4.59
CA VAL A 5 -2.70 0.37 -4.78
C VAL A 5 -3.25 -1.00 -4.38
N VAL A 6 -3.40 -1.91 -5.34
CA VAL A 6 -3.74 -3.31 -5.10
C VAL A 6 -2.55 -4.17 -5.53
N TYR A 7 -2.17 -5.14 -4.71
CA TYR A 7 -1.03 -6.00 -5.00
C TYR A 7 -1.33 -7.46 -4.67
N ASP A 8 -0.62 -8.38 -5.34
CA ASP A 8 -0.61 -9.80 -4.99
C ASP A 8 0.82 -10.24 -4.74
N ILE A 9 1.12 -10.59 -3.49
CA ILE A 9 2.46 -10.97 -3.03
C ILE A 9 2.31 -12.17 -2.09
N SER A 10 2.74 -13.33 -2.59
CA SER A 10 2.69 -14.59 -1.84
C SER A 10 3.63 -14.57 -0.62
N ASP A 11 4.86 -14.08 -0.82
CA ASP A 11 5.85 -14.01 0.26
C ASP A 11 5.42 -13.03 1.38
N ASN A 12 5.33 -13.55 2.61
CA ASN A 12 4.86 -12.78 3.75
C ASN A 12 5.80 -11.62 4.10
N GLY A 13 7.12 -11.82 3.98
CA GLY A 13 8.12 -10.81 4.31
C GLY A 13 8.06 -9.61 3.36
N LYS A 14 8.04 -9.88 2.05
CA LYS A 14 7.89 -8.86 1.00
C LYS A 14 6.57 -8.11 1.11
N ARG A 15 5.47 -8.83 1.37
CA ARG A 15 4.14 -8.21 1.52
C ARG A 15 4.09 -7.26 2.72
N ASN A 16 4.63 -7.68 3.86
CA ASN A 16 4.69 -6.83 5.05
C ASN A 16 5.64 -5.64 4.87
N LYS A 17 6.77 -5.84 4.17
CA LYS A 17 7.68 -4.76 3.80
C LYS A 17 6.97 -3.70 2.94
N LEU A 18 6.31 -4.09 1.85
CA LEU A 18 5.55 -3.17 1.00
C LEU A 18 4.47 -2.43 1.80
N ALA A 19 3.70 -3.15 2.62
CA ALA A 19 2.68 -2.56 3.46
C ALA A 19 3.20 -1.46 4.38
N ASN A 20 4.39 -1.64 4.95
CA ASN A 20 5.02 -0.66 5.82
C ASN A 20 5.50 0.56 5.02
N GLU A 21 6.05 0.36 3.82
CA GLU A 21 6.43 1.48 2.94
C GLU A 21 5.20 2.30 2.50
N LEU A 22 4.09 1.66 2.09
CA LEU A 22 2.87 2.37 1.70
C LEU A 22 2.32 3.24 2.85
N LYS A 23 2.40 2.76 4.10
CA LYS A 23 2.05 3.57 5.28
C LYS A 23 2.99 4.77 5.46
N LYS A 24 4.29 4.61 5.23
CA LYS A 24 5.27 5.72 5.30
C LYS A 24 5.02 6.78 4.23
N PHE A 25 4.51 6.38 3.07
CA PHE A 25 4.05 7.30 2.02
C PHE A 25 2.71 7.99 2.35
N GLY A 26 2.14 7.75 3.53
CA GLY A 26 0.87 8.36 3.93
C GLY A 26 -0.36 7.67 3.37
N LEU A 27 -0.21 6.53 2.67
CA LEU A 27 -1.36 5.78 2.17
C LEU A 27 -2.06 5.02 3.30
N TYR A 28 -3.38 5.01 3.24
CA TYR A 28 -4.24 4.32 4.20
C TYR A 28 -4.58 2.91 3.73
N ARG A 29 -4.48 1.93 4.63
CA ARG A 29 -4.78 0.52 4.32
C ARG A 29 -6.29 0.28 4.40
N ILE A 30 -6.89 -0.18 3.30
CA ILE A 30 -8.33 -0.49 3.21
C ILE A 30 -8.62 -1.99 3.12
N GLN A 31 -7.63 -2.82 2.72
CA GLN A 31 -7.73 -4.29 2.71
C GLN A 31 -6.35 -4.93 2.96
N ARG A 32 -6.29 -6.25 3.18
CA ARG A 32 -5.03 -7.01 3.35
C ARG A 32 -3.97 -6.66 2.29
N SER A 33 -4.41 -6.47 1.05
CA SER A 33 -3.56 -6.19 -0.09
C SER A 33 -4.03 -4.97 -0.89
N ALA A 34 -4.69 -4.00 -0.23
CA ALA A 34 -5.08 -2.75 -0.85
C ALA A 34 -4.88 -1.53 0.05
N PHE A 35 -4.43 -0.44 -0.57
CA PHE A 35 -4.24 0.89 0.04
C PHE A 35 -4.85 1.97 -0.84
N GLU A 36 -5.29 3.09 -0.25
CA GLU A 36 -5.69 4.30 -0.95
C GLU A 36 -4.93 5.53 -0.41
N GLY A 37 -4.93 6.61 -1.17
CA GLY A 37 -4.49 7.91 -0.68
C GLY A 37 -4.29 8.92 -1.80
N ASP A 38 -3.84 10.11 -1.42
CA ASP A 38 -3.44 11.14 -2.36
C ASP A 38 -1.92 11.13 -2.50
N ILE A 39 -1.45 11.18 -3.75
CA ILE A 39 -0.05 11.46 -4.05
C ILE A 39 0.04 12.86 -4.66
N ASP A 40 1.01 13.64 -4.16
CA ASP A 40 1.41 14.92 -4.73
C ASP A 40 2.08 14.68 -6.09
N SER A 41 1.76 15.51 -7.07
CA SER A 41 2.37 15.46 -8.41
C SER A 41 3.77 16.05 -8.43
#